data_AF-A0A9N9ERA3-F1
#
_entry.id   AF-A0A9N9ERA3-F1
#
_cell.length_a   1.000
_cell.length_b   1.000
_cell.length_c   1.000
_cell.angle_alpha   90.00
_cell.angle_beta   90.00
_cell.angle_gamma   90.00
#
_symmetry.space_group_name_H-M   'P 1'
#
loop_
_entity.id
_entity.type
_entity.pdbx_description
1 polymer ?
#
loop_
_entity_poly.entity_id
_entity_poly.type
_entity_poly.pdbx_seq_one_letter_code
_entity_poly.pdbx_strand_id
1 'polypeptide(L)'
;RSGDGGIDIRGSMYGISFGAQWPAIVRELRGALALISNWVLGVIVIPSKRIYLNGKWVNGYSRDAYDTANKLGIVLTDLNDIYLDIKRAVASLRDLIEFTP
;
A
#
# COMPACT_ATOMS: atom_id res chain seq x y z
N ARG A 1 8.78 -8.49 24.29
CA ARG A 1 8.64 -9.07 22.93
C ARG A 1 7.71 -8.13 22.16
N SER A 2 8.25 -7.16 21.44
CA SER A 2 7.49 -6.17 20.66
C SER A 2 7.01 -6.84 19.38
N GLY A 3 5.79 -7.39 19.43
CA GLY A 3 5.14 -8.00 18.27
C GLY A 3 4.84 -6.93 17.24
N ASP A 4 5.41 -7.09 16.04
CA ASP A 4 4.95 -6.49 14.80
C ASP A 4 3.42 -6.61 14.75
N GLY A 5 2.72 -5.50 14.97
CA GLY A 5 1.26 -5.46 15.03
C GLY A 5 0.60 -5.57 13.65
N GLY A 6 1.33 -6.00 12.61
CA GLY A 6 0.85 -6.12 11.23
C GLY A 6 0.59 -4.78 10.55
N ILE A 7 0.97 -3.66 11.18
CA ILE A 7 0.83 -2.30 10.64
C ILE A 7 2.09 -1.51 11.01
N ASP A 8 2.81 -1.06 9.99
CA ASP A 8 4.04 -0.27 10.12
C ASP A 8 3.75 1.23 10.16
N ILE A 9 2.73 1.68 9.43
CA ILE A 9 2.38 3.10 9.29
C ILE A 9 0.90 3.30 9.60
N ARG A 10 0.58 4.38 10.32
CA ARG A 10 -0.78 4.78 10.66
C ARG A 10 -0.98 6.24 10.26
N GLY A 11 -2.13 6.56 9.70
CA GLY A 11 -2.43 7.94 9.31
C GLY A 11 -3.93 8.22 9.19
N SER A 12 -4.24 9.45 8.79
CA SER A 12 -5.62 9.87 8.48
C SER A 12 -5.63 10.79 7.27
N MET A 13 -6.57 10.58 6.35
CA MET A 13 -6.78 11.43 5.18
C MET A 13 -8.27 11.81 5.12
N TYR A 14 -8.59 13.10 5.07
CA TYR A 14 -9.98 13.61 5.07
C TYR A 14 -10.88 13.04 6.18
N GLY A 15 -10.33 12.82 7.38
CA GLY A 15 -11.06 12.22 8.51
C GLY A 15 -11.17 10.69 8.47
N ILE A 16 -10.56 10.04 7.47
CA ILE A 16 -10.55 8.59 7.30
C ILE A 16 -9.22 8.03 7.79
N SER A 17 -9.25 7.15 8.80
CA SER A 17 -8.03 6.47 9.28
C SER A 17 -7.58 5.38 8.32
N PHE A 18 -6.27 5.31 8.08
CA PHE A 18 -5.64 4.28 7.26
C PHE A 18 -4.41 3.66 7.93
N GLY A 19 -4.10 2.43 7.50
CA GLY A 19 -2.92 1.68 7.89
C GLY A 19 -2.12 1.21 6.70
N ALA A 20 -0.79 1.23 6.78
CA ALA A 20 0.07 0.60 5.78
C ALA A 20 1.05 -0.41 6.38
N GLN A 21 1.39 -1.45 5.62
CA GLN A 21 2.34 -2.49 5.99
C GLN A 21 3.33 -2.77 4.84
N TRP A 22 4.61 -2.96 5.18
CA TRP A 22 5.72 -3.34 4.30
C TRP A 22 6.79 -4.19 5.02
N PRO A 23 7.25 -5.31 4.44
CA PRO A 23 6.63 -6.08 3.35
C PRO A 23 5.52 -6.96 3.93
N ALA A 24 4.31 -6.87 3.38
CA ALA A 24 3.14 -7.45 4.02
C ALA A 24 2.59 -8.70 3.32
N ILE A 25 2.01 -9.60 4.11
CA ILE A 25 1.09 -10.63 3.65
C ILE A 25 -0.33 -10.11 3.88
N VAL A 26 -1.19 -10.12 2.84
CA VAL A 26 -2.58 -9.60 2.92
C VAL A 26 -3.37 -10.11 4.11
N ARG A 27 -3.10 -11.36 4.53
CA ARG A 27 -3.74 -12.00 5.69
C ARG A 27 -3.39 -11.34 7.02
N GLU A 28 -2.17 -10.83 7.17
CA GLU A 28 -1.71 -10.18 8.40
C GLU A 28 -2.31 -8.79 8.54
N LEU A 29 -2.30 -7.99 7.46
CA LEU A 29 -2.99 -6.70 7.45
C LEU A 29 -4.50 -6.89 7.70
N ARG A 30 -5.14 -7.92 7.14
CA ARG A 30 -6.54 -8.24 7.43
C ARG A 30 -6.76 -8.48 8.93
N GLY A 31 -5.89 -9.27 9.57
CA GLY A 31 -5.97 -9.53 11.01
C GLY A 31 -5.82 -8.25 11.82
N ALA A 32 -4.86 -7.40 11.45
CA ALA A 32 -4.62 -6.13 12.11
C ALA A 32 -5.77 -5.12 11.94
N LEU A 33 -6.36 -5.04 10.74
CA LEU A 33 -7.54 -4.20 10.46
C LEU A 33 -8.77 -4.67 11.24
N ALA A 34 -8.98 -5.99 11.37
CA ALA A 34 -10.11 -6.54 12.12
C ALA A 34 -10.04 -6.24 13.64
N LEU A 35 -8.84 -5.98 14.17
CA LEU A 35 -8.62 -5.63 15.58
C LEU A 35 -8.80 -4.13 15.87
N ILE A 36 -8.97 -3.30 14.83
CA ILE A 36 -9.07 -1.84 14.97
C ILE A 36 -10.40 -1.40 14.34
N SER A 37 -11.41 -1.19 15.18
CA SER A 37 -12.83 -1.00 14.82
C SER A 37 -13.16 0.22 13.94
N ASN A 38 -12.19 1.09 13.65
CA ASN A 38 -12.43 2.42 13.07
C ASN A 38 -11.60 2.69 11.80
N TRP A 39 -10.91 1.69 11.24
CA TRP A 39 -10.08 1.89 10.05
C TRP A 39 -10.82 1.49 8.78
N VAL A 40 -10.81 2.41 7.81
CA VAL A 40 -11.63 2.29 6.59
C VAL A 40 -10.77 1.89 5.40
N LEU A 41 -9.46 2.13 5.44
CA LEU A 41 -8.57 1.90 4.30
C LEU A 41 -7.26 1.23 4.73
N GLY A 42 -6.98 0.07 4.14
CA GLY A 42 -5.70 -0.63 4.27
C GLY A 42 -4.82 -0.38 3.05
N VAL A 43 -3.52 -0.20 3.25
CA VAL A 43 -2.54 -0.11 2.17
C VAL A 43 -1.51 -1.20 2.36
N ILE A 44 -1.26 -1.98 1.33
CA ILE A 44 -0.17 -2.93 1.32
C ILE A 44 0.82 -2.50 0.26
N VAL A 45 2.07 -2.34 0.70
CA VAL A 45 3.18 -2.07 -0.19
C VAL A 45 3.92 -3.39 -0.45
N ILE A 46 4.23 -3.69 -1.72
CA ILE A 46 5.03 -4.84 -2.14
C ILE A 46 6.18 -4.47 -3.08
N PRO A 47 7.25 -5.29 -3.15
CA PRO A 47 8.37 -4.99 -4.03
C PRO A 47 7.98 -4.83 -5.50
N SER A 48 7.13 -5.72 -6.01
CA SER A 48 6.63 -5.66 -7.40
C SER A 48 5.40 -6.52 -7.59
N LYS A 49 4.40 -6.02 -8.32
CA LYS A 49 3.24 -6.82 -8.76
C LYS A 49 3.63 -7.95 -9.72
N ARG A 50 4.83 -7.93 -10.31
CA ARG A 50 5.39 -9.03 -11.11
C ARG A 50 6.80 -9.42 -10.64
N ILE A 51 7.00 -10.68 -10.33
CA ILE A 51 8.27 -11.21 -9.83
C ILE A 51 8.79 -12.22 -10.87
N TYR A 52 10.08 -12.18 -11.17
CA TYR A 52 10.72 -13.18 -12.03
C TYR A 52 11.20 -14.35 -11.18
N LEU A 53 10.55 -15.51 -11.30
CA LEU A 53 10.84 -16.72 -10.54
C LEU A 53 10.95 -17.91 -11.49
N ASN A 54 11.97 -18.74 -11.33
CA ASN A 54 12.16 -19.98 -12.09
C ASN A 54 12.05 -19.79 -13.61
N GLY A 55 12.65 -18.72 -14.14
CA GLY A 55 12.66 -18.44 -15.57
C GLY A 55 11.35 -17.89 -16.14
N LYS A 56 10.38 -17.51 -15.30
CA LYS A 56 9.07 -17.00 -15.72
C LYS A 56 8.67 -15.79 -14.89
N TRP A 57 7.99 -14.85 -15.55
CA TRP A 57 7.31 -13.75 -14.86
C TRP A 57 6.01 -14.25 -14.23
N VAL A 58 5.90 -14.16 -12.92
CA VAL A 58 4.70 -14.51 -12.16
C VAL A 58 4.13 -13.27 -11.46
N ASN A 59 2.86 -13.33 -11.05
CA ASN A 59 2.27 -12.26 -10.26
C ASN A 59 2.85 -12.30 -8.83
N GLY A 60 3.15 -11.13 -8.27
CA GLY A 60 3.61 -10.99 -6.88
C GLY A 60 2.52 -11.30 -5.84
N TYR A 61 1.25 -11.38 -6.29
CA TYR A 61 0.12 -11.84 -5.51
C TYR A 61 -0.64 -12.95 -6.23
N SER A 62 -1.22 -13.87 -5.43
CA SER A 62 -2.22 -14.79 -5.93
C SER A 62 -3.49 -14.04 -6.35
N ARG A 63 -4.29 -14.64 -7.22
CA ARG A 63 -5.61 -14.10 -7.59
C ARG A 63 -6.49 -13.87 -6.35
N ASP A 64 -6.45 -14.81 -5.41
CA ASP A 64 -7.22 -14.72 -4.16
C ASP A 64 -6.82 -13.52 -3.29
N ALA A 65 -5.54 -13.13 -3.30
CA ALA A 65 -5.05 -11.96 -2.59
C ALA A 65 -5.60 -10.66 -3.20
N TYR A 66 -5.67 -10.57 -4.54
CA TYR A 66 -6.32 -9.46 -5.23
C TYR A 66 -7.83 -9.40 -4.93
N ASP A 67 -8.52 -10.53 -5.02
CA ASP A 67 -9.96 -10.61 -4.77
C ASP A 67 -10.29 -10.23 -3.31
N THR A 68 -9.45 -10.66 -2.38
CA THR A 68 -9.57 -10.31 -0.95
C THR A 68 -9.31 -8.83 -0.72
N ALA A 69 -8.25 -8.28 -1.31
CA ALA A 69 -7.93 -6.86 -1.16
C ALA A 69 -9.06 -5.98 -1.70
N ASN A 70 -9.59 -6.32 -2.88
CA ASN A 70 -10.71 -5.60 -3.50
C ASN A 70 -11.98 -5.63 -2.63
N LYS A 71 -12.32 -6.78 -2.04
CA LYS A 71 -13.48 -6.91 -1.14
C LYS A 71 -13.33 -6.12 0.16
N LEU A 72 -12.10 -5.91 0.62
CA LEU A 72 -11.80 -5.27 1.90
C LEU A 72 -11.40 -3.79 1.75
N GLY A 73 -11.44 -3.22 0.55
CA GLY A 73 -10.99 -1.85 0.31
C GLY A 73 -9.49 -1.67 0.60
N ILE A 74 -8.69 -2.72 0.44
CA ILE A 74 -7.25 -2.68 0.63
C ILE A 74 -6.58 -2.31 -0.70
N VAL A 75 -5.80 -1.24 -0.69
CA VAL A 75 -4.99 -0.81 -1.82
C VAL A 75 -3.71 -1.64 -1.88
N LEU A 76 -3.49 -2.32 -3.01
CA LEU A 76 -2.23 -3.01 -3.29
C LEU A 76 -1.35 -2.10 -4.16
N THR A 77 -0.25 -1.61 -3.58
CA THR A 77 0.72 -0.76 -4.27
C THR A 77 2.07 -1.45 -4.34
N ASP A 78 2.87 -1.13 -5.35
CA ASP A 78 4.26 -1.56 -5.44
C ASP A 78 5.26 -0.39 -5.51
N LEU A 79 6.56 -0.71 -5.53
CA LEU A 79 7.62 0.30 -5.62
C LEU A 79 7.53 1.13 -6.91
N ASN A 80 7.01 0.58 -8.00
CA ASN A 80 6.85 1.31 -9.25
C ASN A 80 5.69 2.30 -9.17
N ASP A 81 4.56 1.92 -8.55
CA ASP A 81 3.47 2.86 -8.25
C ASP A 81 3.97 4.02 -7.38
N ILE A 82 4.68 3.71 -6.29
CA ILE A 82 5.25 4.72 -5.38
C ILE A 82 6.23 5.63 -6.13
N TYR A 83 7.10 5.06 -6.96
CA TYR A 83 8.05 5.83 -7.75
C TYR A 83 7.33 6.82 -8.68
N LEU A 84 6.27 6.38 -9.36
CA LEU A 84 5.47 7.24 -10.23
C LEU A 84 4.75 8.34 -9.46
N ASP A 85 4.22 8.03 -8.27
CA ASP A 85 3.54 9.03 -7.43
C ASP A 85 4.50 10.06 -6.86
N ILE A 86 5.71 9.65 -6.44
CA ILE A 86 6.78 10.58 -6.05
C ILE A 86 7.14 11.48 -7.24
N LYS A 87 7.33 10.90 -8.43
CA LYS A 87 7.66 11.68 -9.64
C LYS A 87 6.57 12.70 -9.97
N ARG A 88 5.30 12.34 -9.84
CA ARG A 88 4.16 13.25 -10.01
C ARG A 88 4.15 14.36 -8.97
N ALA A 89 4.32 14.02 -7.69
CA ALA A 89 4.36 15.00 -6.61
C ALA A 89 5.48 16.02 -6.80
N VAL A 90 6.67 15.58 -7.19
CA VAL A 90 7.81 16.47 -7.49
C VAL A 90 7.51 17.37 -8.69
N ALA A 91 6.94 16.83 -9.78
CA ALA A 91 6.56 17.63 -10.94
C ALA A 91 5.52 18.71 -10.58
N SER A 92 4.48 18.34 -9.83
CA SER A 92 3.45 19.30 -9.38
C SER A 92 4.02 20.39 -8.47
N LEU A 93 5.02 20.06 -7.63
CA LEU A 93 5.70 21.07 -6.81
C LEU A 93 6.56 22.02 -7.64
N ARG A 94 7.24 21.51 -8.67
CA ARG A 94 8.02 22.36 -9.59
C ARG A 94 7.12 23.36 -10.31
N ASP A 95 5.99 22.88 -10.84
CA ASP A 95 5.01 23.75 -11.50
C ASP A 95 4.45 24.80 -10.51
N LEU A 96 4.30 24.46 -9.23
CA LEU A 96 3.86 25.43 -8.20
C LEU A 96 4.89 26.53 -7.94
N ILE A 97 6.18 26.16 -7.88
CA ILE A 97 7.28 27.11 -7.61
C ILE A 97 7.48 28.05 -8.80
N GLU A 98 7.41 27.55 -10.03
CA GLU A 98 7.55 28.37 -11.24
C GLU A 98 6.39 29.37 -11.42
N PHE A 99 5.25 29.16 -10.75
CA PHE A 99 4.08 30.06 -10.76
C PHE A 99 3.96 30.98 -9.54
N THR A 100 4.89 30.93 -8.58
CA THR A 100 4.91 31.85 -7.44
C THR A 100 5.81 33.05 -7.78
N PRO A 101 5.26 34.27 -7.97
CA PRO A 101 6.02 35.44 -8.43
C PRO A 101 7.05 35.96 -7.41
#